data_AF-A0A2N1PJ10-F1
#
_entry.id   AF-A0A2N1PJ10-F1
#
_cell.length_a   1.000
_cell.length_b   1.000
_cell.length_c   1.000
_cell.angle_alpha   90.00
_cell.angle_beta   90.00
_cell.angle_gamma   90.00
#
_symmetry.space_group_name_H-M   'P 1'
#
loop_
_entity.id
_entity.type
_entity.pdbx_description
1 polymer ?
#
loop_
_entity_poly.entity_id
_entity_poly.type
_entity_poly.pdbx_seq_one_letter_code
_entity_poly.pdbx_strand_id
1 'polypeptide(L)'
;IYPVTPAFIGRQLDVVLKDMGVDAVKTGMLPTDEVVLMVARKIKKYKITKVVVDPVMMAKGGKILMQKKAQTALVEDLFPLAFVVTPNIPEAEILTKMKITSLAGMKQAAVQIHAMGVKNVLIKLNYDFA
;
A
#
# COMPACT_ATOMS: atom_id res chain seq x y z
N ILE A 1 4.90 -11.74 -15.92
CA ILE A 1 4.55 -11.88 -14.48
C ILE A 1 3.73 -13.16 -14.38
N TYR A 2 4.20 -14.14 -13.61
CA TYR A 2 3.42 -15.35 -13.34
C TYR A 2 2.61 -15.13 -12.04
N PRO A 3 1.27 -15.16 -12.09
CA PRO A 3 0.45 -14.85 -10.93
C PRO A 3 0.48 -15.99 -9.91
N VAL A 4 0.53 -15.62 -8.63
CA VAL A 4 0.41 -16.55 -7.51
C VAL A 4 -0.99 -16.44 -6.93
N THR A 5 -1.65 -17.57 -6.67
CA THR A 5 -3.03 -17.56 -6.19
C THR A 5 -3.13 -16.94 -4.78
N PRO A 6 -4.19 -16.17 -4.46
CA PRO A 6 -4.40 -15.62 -3.13
C PRO A 6 -4.39 -16.70 -2.04
N ALA A 7 -4.94 -17.88 -2.34
CA ALA A 7 -4.93 -19.01 -1.43
C ALA A 7 -3.50 -19.48 -1.09
N PHE A 8 -2.61 -19.58 -2.09
CA PHE A 8 -1.23 -19.99 -1.84
C PHE A 8 -0.42 -18.92 -1.10
N ILE A 9 -0.62 -17.64 -1.41
CA ILE A 9 -0.01 -16.53 -0.64
C ILE A 9 -0.49 -16.58 0.82
N GLY A 10 -1.79 -16.78 1.04
CA GLY A 10 -2.37 -16.88 2.38
C GLY A 10 -1.79 -18.03 3.20
N ARG A 11 -1.53 -19.19 2.57
CA ARG A 11 -0.85 -20.31 3.24
C ARG A 11 0.59 -19.99 3.63
N GLN A 12 1.35 -19.33 2.74
CA GLN A 12 2.71 -18.91 3.06
C GLN A 12 2.74 -17.93 4.24
N LEU A 13 1.82 -16.96 4.27
CA LEU A 13 1.66 -16.05 5.40
C LEU A 13 1.28 -16.79 6.69
N ASP A 14 0.36 -17.77 6.62
CA ASP A 14 -0.03 -18.53 7.80
C ASP A 14 1.15 -19.30 8.41
N VAL A 15 2.02 -19.90 7.60
CA VAL A 15 3.21 -20.63 8.06
C VAL A 15 4.16 -19.69 8.79
N VAL A 16 4.58 -18.60 8.14
CA VAL A 16 5.56 -17.66 8.73
C VAL A 16 5.00 -16.99 10.00
N LEU A 17 3.75 -16.51 9.95
CA LEU A 17 3.16 -15.75 11.05
C LEU A 17 2.77 -16.61 12.24
N LYS A 18 2.47 -17.90 12.04
CA LYS A 18 2.14 -18.82 13.14
C LYS A 18 3.40 -19.35 13.83
N ASP A 19 4.43 -19.70 13.07
CA ASP A 19 5.58 -20.43 13.60
C ASP A 19 6.64 -19.49 14.17
N MET A 20 6.93 -18.39 13.48
CA MET A 20 7.99 -17.44 13.88
C MET A 20 7.43 -16.16 14.53
N GLY A 21 6.25 -15.73 14.10
CA GLY A 21 5.79 -14.35 14.34
C GLY A 21 6.63 -13.32 13.60
N VAL A 22 6.23 -12.05 13.66
CA VAL A 22 6.95 -10.93 13.04
C VAL A 22 6.78 -9.66 13.85
N ASP A 23 7.83 -8.84 13.92
CA ASP A 23 7.76 -7.52 14.55
C ASP A 23 7.08 -6.48 13.64
N ALA A 24 7.23 -6.62 12.33
CA ALA A 24 6.68 -5.73 11.33
C ALA A 24 6.48 -6.44 10.00
N VAL A 25 5.59 -5.90 9.17
CA VAL A 25 5.37 -6.36 7.79
C VAL A 25 5.42 -5.19 6.84
N LYS A 26 5.90 -5.45 5.62
CA LYS A 26 5.81 -4.52 4.50
C LYS A 26 5.04 -5.16 3.35
N THR A 27 4.09 -4.44 2.77
CA THR A 27 3.50 -4.83 1.49
C THR A 27 4.17 -4.07 0.35
N GLY A 28 4.40 -4.78 -0.76
CA GLY A 28 4.79 -4.18 -2.04
C GLY A 28 3.63 -4.23 -3.04
N MET A 29 3.92 -4.60 -4.29
CA MET A 29 2.91 -4.75 -5.34
C MET A 29 1.88 -5.83 -5.00
N LEU A 30 0.61 -5.44 -4.94
CA LEU A 30 -0.56 -6.32 -4.79
C LEU A 30 -1.48 -6.11 -6.01
N PRO A 31 -1.40 -6.96 -7.05
CA PRO A 31 -1.96 -6.63 -8.37
C PRO A 31 -3.49 -6.68 -8.47
N THR A 32 -4.15 -7.47 -7.61
CA THR A 32 -5.59 -7.70 -7.61
C THR A 32 -6.21 -7.43 -6.24
N ASP A 33 -7.50 -7.11 -6.23
CA ASP A 33 -8.31 -6.93 -5.03
C ASP A 33 -8.35 -8.19 -4.17
N GLU A 34 -8.44 -9.37 -4.79
CA GLU A 34 -8.39 -10.65 -4.05
C GLU A 34 -7.12 -10.81 -3.20
N VAL A 35 -5.97 -10.38 -3.75
CA VAL A 35 -4.68 -10.41 -3.03
C VAL A 35 -4.68 -9.38 -1.91
N VAL A 36 -5.15 -8.15 -2.16
CA VAL A 36 -5.26 -7.10 -1.14
C VAL A 36 -6.14 -7.55 0.03
N LEU A 37 -7.34 -8.05 -0.26
CA LEU A 37 -8.30 -8.53 0.74
C LEU A 37 -7.73 -9.71 1.53
N MET A 38 -7.03 -10.63 0.87
CA MET A 38 -6.37 -11.74 1.55
C MET A 38 -5.28 -11.23 2.51
N VAL A 39 -4.41 -10.32 2.08
CA VAL A 39 -3.36 -9.73 2.93
C VAL A 39 -3.98 -8.99 4.12
N ALA A 40 -5.00 -8.16 3.89
CA ALA A 40 -5.71 -7.43 4.95
C ALA A 40 -6.33 -8.38 5.98
N ARG A 41 -6.96 -9.49 5.53
CA ARG A 41 -7.48 -10.54 6.42
C ARG A 41 -6.39 -11.18 7.27
N LYS A 42 -5.21 -11.48 6.71
CA LYS A 42 -4.10 -12.06 7.47
C LYS A 42 -3.54 -11.08 8.50
N ILE A 43 -3.35 -9.81 8.13
CA ILE A 43 -2.91 -8.76 9.05
C ILE A 43 -3.88 -8.64 10.25
N LYS A 44 -5.19 -8.60 9.99
CA LYS A 44 -6.23 -8.57 11.04
C LYS A 44 -6.18 -9.84 11.92
N LYS A 45 -6.13 -11.03 11.30
CA LYS A 45 -6.08 -12.33 12.00
C LYS A 45 -4.92 -12.43 12.98
N TYR A 46 -3.73 -12.02 12.56
CA TYR A 46 -2.50 -12.10 13.36
C TYR A 46 -2.24 -10.83 14.18
N LYS A 47 -3.17 -9.85 14.18
CA LYS A 47 -3.11 -8.61 14.95
C LYS A 47 -1.81 -7.83 14.77
N ILE A 48 -1.28 -7.80 13.55
CA ILE A 48 -0.01 -7.13 13.25
C ILE A 48 -0.21 -5.62 13.30
N THR A 49 0.58 -4.91 14.10
CA THR A 49 0.41 -3.47 14.35
C THR A 49 1.40 -2.59 13.59
N LYS A 50 2.60 -3.10 13.26
CA LYS A 50 3.63 -2.37 12.50
C LYS A 50 3.56 -2.75 11.01
N VAL A 51 2.54 -2.25 10.32
CA VAL A 51 2.31 -2.50 8.89
C VAL A 51 2.77 -1.32 8.05
N VAL A 52 3.77 -1.53 7.20
CA VAL A 52 4.20 -0.58 6.18
C VAL A 52 3.51 -0.95 4.86
N VAL A 53 2.72 -0.03 4.31
CA VAL A 53 2.05 -0.24 3.02
C VAL A 53 2.73 0.60 1.95
N ASP A 54 3.42 -0.06 1.01
CA ASP A 54 3.97 0.59 -0.19
C ASP A 54 2.94 0.43 -1.32
N PRO A 55 2.19 1.49 -1.70
CA PRO A 55 1.06 1.40 -2.61
C PRO A 55 1.55 1.35 -4.07
N VAL A 56 2.28 0.29 -4.44
CA VAL A 56 2.90 0.14 -5.76
C VAL A 56 1.81 -0.02 -6.83
N MET A 57 1.50 1.07 -7.52
CA MET A 57 0.47 1.12 -8.57
C MET A 57 1.06 1.11 -9.99
N MET A 58 2.29 1.60 -10.15
CA MET A 58 2.97 1.72 -11.45
C MET A 58 4.42 1.24 -11.38
N ALA A 59 4.91 0.67 -12.49
CA ALA A 59 6.31 0.34 -12.65
C ALA A 59 7.14 1.60 -12.93
N LYS A 60 8.48 1.52 -12.76
CA LYS A 60 9.41 2.61 -13.09
C LYS A 60 9.32 3.10 -14.55
N GLY A 61 8.71 2.33 -15.46
CA GLY A 61 8.43 2.72 -16.86
C GLY A 61 6.97 3.11 -17.15
N GLY A 62 6.17 3.46 -16.14
CA GLY A 62 4.78 3.91 -16.31
C GLY A 62 3.73 2.82 -16.57
N LYS A 63 4.15 1.54 -16.61
CA LYS A 63 3.22 0.41 -16.77
C LYS A 63 2.34 0.27 -15.53
N ILE A 64 1.03 0.23 -15.71
CA ILE A 64 0.06 -0.05 -14.64
C ILE A 64 0.28 -1.48 -14.11
N LEU A 65 0.47 -1.59 -12.79
CA LEU A 65 0.73 -2.86 -12.09
C LEU A 65 -0.48 -3.35 -11.27
N MET A 66 -1.43 -2.47 -11.00
CA MET A 66 -2.53 -2.70 -10.08
C MET A 66 -3.87 -2.38 -10.75
N GLN A 67 -4.83 -3.29 -10.65
CA GLN A 67 -6.19 -3.10 -11.16
C GLN A 67 -6.92 -2.00 -10.38
N LYS A 68 -7.87 -1.30 -11.01
CA LYS A 68 -8.66 -0.26 -10.34
C LYS A 68 -9.39 -0.79 -9.08
N LYS A 69 -9.98 -1.98 -9.16
CA LYS A 69 -10.62 -2.61 -7.98
C LYS A 69 -9.65 -2.85 -6.84
N ALA A 70 -8.41 -3.21 -7.16
CA ALA A 70 -7.38 -3.41 -6.16
C ALA A 70 -6.99 -2.09 -5.47
N GLN A 71 -6.99 -0.96 -6.19
CA GLN A 71 -6.77 0.36 -5.59
C GLN A 71 -7.88 0.72 -4.60
N THR A 72 -9.15 0.41 -4.91
CA THR A 72 -10.27 0.60 -3.99
C THR A 72 -10.09 -0.26 -2.73
N ALA A 73 -9.84 -1.57 -2.88
CA ALA A 73 -9.58 -2.46 -1.75
C ALA A 73 -8.36 -2.04 -0.92
N LEU A 74 -7.34 -1.45 -1.56
CA LEU A 74 -6.16 -0.95 -0.87
C LEU A 74 -6.53 0.17 0.12
N VAL A 75 -7.34 1.11 -0.34
CA VAL A 75 -7.80 2.27 0.46
C VAL A 75 -8.82 1.85 1.51
N GLU A 76 -9.77 0.98 1.16
CA GLU A 76 -10.87 0.62 2.07
C GLU A 76 -10.48 -0.46 3.10
N ASP A 77 -9.63 -1.42 2.73
CA ASP A 77 -9.35 -2.59 3.58
C ASP A 77 -7.95 -2.62 4.18
N LEU A 78 -6.93 -2.13 3.45
CA LEU A 78 -5.54 -2.23 3.87
C LEU A 78 -5.01 -0.95 4.54
N PHE A 79 -5.34 0.23 4.02
CA PHE A 79 -4.93 1.51 4.58
C PHE A 79 -5.34 1.70 6.05
N PRO A 80 -6.56 1.32 6.49
CA PRO A 80 -6.94 1.40 7.91
C PRO A 80 -6.09 0.54 8.84
N LEU A 81 -5.38 -0.45 8.30
CA LEU A 81 -4.46 -1.33 9.04
C LEU A 81 -3.02 -0.83 9.01
N ALA A 82 -2.71 0.14 8.15
CA ALA A 82 -1.36 0.63 7.95
C ALA A 82 -0.91 1.47 9.15
N PHE A 83 0.29 1.17 9.65
CA PHE A 83 1.02 2.09 10.51
C PHE A 83 1.53 3.27 9.69
N VAL A 84 2.07 3.01 8.50
CA VAL A 84 2.55 4.03 7.56
C VAL A 84 2.30 3.60 6.13
N VAL A 85 1.87 4.54 5.29
CA VAL A 85 1.88 4.38 3.82
C VAL A 85 3.03 5.16 3.20
N THR A 86 3.65 4.60 2.16
CA THR A 86 4.86 5.17 1.55
C THR A 86 4.73 5.44 0.05
N PRO A 87 3.75 6.22 -0.44
CA PRO A 87 3.60 6.49 -1.88
C PRO A 87 4.77 7.34 -2.42
N ASN A 88 5.15 7.14 -3.69
CA ASN A 88 5.90 8.16 -4.45
C ASN A 88 4.94 9.23 -5.01
N ILE A 89 5.48 10.25 -5.68
CA ILE A 89 4.68 11.34 -6.27
C ILE A 89 3.58 10.80 -7.20
N PRO A 90 3.85 10.01 -8.27
CA PRO A 90 2.78 9.47 -9.11
C PRO A 90 1.71 8.68 -8.36
N GLU A 91 2.09 7.86 -7.38
CA GLU A 91 1.14 7.09 -6.55
C GLU A 91 0.29 8.02 -5.68
N ALA A 92 0.89 9.06 -5.09
CA ALA A 92 0.18 10.06 -4.31
C ALA A 92 -0.78 10.87 -5.18
N GLU A 93 -0.40 11.24 -6.41
CA GLU A 93 -1.28 11.91 -7.36
C GLU A 93 -2.48 11.03 -7.76
N ILE A 94 -2.26 9.71 -7.96
CA ILE A 94 -3.35 8.76 -8.26
C ILE A 94 -4.31 8.65 -7.07
N LEU A 95 -3.78 8.50 -5.85
CA LEU A 95 -4.59 8.37 -4.63
C LEU A 95 -5.44 9.62 -4.38
N THR A 96 -4.84 10.80 -4.52
CA THR A 96 -5.49 12.09 -4.20
C THR A 96 -6.24 12.70 -5.37
N LYS A 97 -6.05 12.16 -6.58
CA LYS A 97 -6.53 12.75 -7.84
C LYS A 97 -6.09 14.22 -8.00
N MET A 98 -4.90 14.55 -7.46
CA MET A 98 -4.34 15.90 -7.41
C MET A 98 -2.96 15.90 -8.05
N LYS A 99 -2.62 16.94 -8.82
CA LYS A 99 -1.24 17.15 -9.28
C LYS A 99 -0.37 17.72 -8.18
N ILE A 100 0.84 17.18 -8.03
CA ILE A 100 1.79 17.58 -6.99
C ILE A 100 3.02 18.19 -7.66
N THR A 101 3.07 19.52 -7.67
CA THR A 101 4.13 20.32 -8.33
C THR A 101 4.98 21.13 -7.36
N SER A 102 4.75 20.98 -6.05
CA SER A 102 5.50 21.69 -5.02
C SER A 102 5.45 20.95 -3.68
N LEU A 103 6.33 21.35 -2.76
CA LEU A 103 6.32 20.85 -1.38
C LEU A 103 4.99 21.17 -0.66
N ALA A 104 4.35 22.30 -0.97
CA ALA A 104 3.03 22.62 -0.44
C ALA A 104 1.96 21.64 -0.96
N GLY A 105 2.00 21.31 -2.26
CA GLY A 105 1.15 20.27 -2.85
C GLY A 105 1.39 18.90 -2.22
N MET A 106 2.65 18.53 -1.94
CA MET A 106 2.95 17.28 -1.23
C MET A 106 2.33 17.23 0.17
N LYS A 107 2.41 18.34 0.93
CA LYS A 107 1.79 18.41 2.26
C LYS A 107 0.27 18.25 2.16
N GLN A 108 -0.37 18.89 1.19
CA GLN A 108 -1.81 18.72 0.94
C GLN A 108 -2.17 17.28 0.58
N ALA A 109 -1.38 16.64 -0.29
CA ALA A 109 -1.57 15.24 -0.64
C ALA A 109 -1.42 14.32 0.58
N ALA A 110 -0.44 14.57 1.44
CA ALA A 110 -0.26 13.80 2.67
C ALA A 110 -1.47 13.91 3.61
N VAL A 111 -2.05 15.10 3.74
CA VAL A 111 -3.28 15.32 4.53
C VAL A 111 -4.47 14.53 3.95
N GLN A 112 -4.66 14.57 2.63
CA GLN A 112 -5.73 13.80 1.98
C GLN A 112 -5.55 12.28 2.16
N ILE A 113 -4.32 11.78 1.99
CA ILE A 113 -4.02 10.35 2.17
C ILE A 113 -4.21 9.92 3.63
N HIS A 114 -3.82 10.78 4.59
CA HIS A 114 -4.09 10.52 6.01
C HIS A 114 -5.60 10.39 6.28
N ALA A 115 -6.42 11.24 5.65
CA ALA A 115 -7.88 11.18 5.77
C ALA A 115 -8.50 9.88 5.20
N MET A 116 -7.74 9.08 4.45
CA MET A 116 -8.15 7.75 3.98
C MET A 116 -8.02 6.65 5.06
N GLY A 117 -7.80 7.02 6.33
CA GLY A 117 -7.73 6.09 7.46
C GLY A 117 -6.32 5.62 7.83
N VAL A 118 -5.28 6.25 7.26
CA VAL A 118 -3.88 5.90 7.53
C VAL A 118 -3.34 6.73 8.68
N LYS A 119 -2.60 6.11 9.61
CA LYS A 119 -2.00 6.81 10.76
C LYS A 119 -0.83 7.73 10.39
N ASN A 120 0.06 7.29 9.51
CA ASN A 120 1.24 8.05 9.10
C ASN A 120 1.43 7.99 7.58
N VAL A 121 1.89 9.09 6.98
CA VAL A 121 2.12 9.18 5.53
C VAL A 121 3.55 9.65 5.27
N LEU A 122 4.30 8.90 4.46
CA LEU A 122 5.63 9.27 3.99
C LEU A 122 5.64 9.34 2.45
N ILE A 123 5.55 10.54 1.89
CA ILE A 123 5.63 10.74 0.43
C ILE A 123 7.11 10.74 0.01
N LYS A 124 7.50 9.78 -0.84
CA LYS A 124 8.86 9.65 -1.38
C LYS A 124 9.10 10.68 -2.47
N LEU A 125 10.23 11.39 -2.38
CA LEU A 125 10.69 12.36 -3.36
C LEU A 125 11.66 11.74 -4.37
N ASN A 126 11.52 12.14 -5.63
CA ASN A 126 12.64 12.19 -6.57
C ASN A 126 13.05 13.67 -6.69
N TYR A 127 14.35 13.94 -6.90
CA TYR A 127 15.04 15.23 -6.67
C TYR A 127 14.58 16.48 -7.47
N ASP A 128 13.35 16.55 -7.97
CA ASP A 128 12.92 17.59 -8.94
C ASP A 128 12.27 18.84 -8.31
N PHE A 129 12.34 19.02 -6.99
CA PHE A 129 11.94 20.28 -6.33
C PHE A 129 13.19 21.02 -5.82
N ALA A 130 14.06 21.39 -6.76
CA ALA A 130 15.15 22.34 -6.53
C ALA A 130 14.75 23.72 -7.03
#